data_AF-A0A8X6YHZ6-F1
#
_entry.id   AF-A0A8X6YHZ6-F1
#
_cell.length_a   1.000
_cell.length_b   1.000
_cell.length_c   1.000
_cell.angle_alpha   90.00
_cell.angle_beta   90.00
_cell.angle_gamma   90.00
#
_symmetry.space_group_name_H-M   'P 1'
#
loop_
_entity.id
_entity.type
_entity.pdbx_description
1 polymer ?
#
loop_
_entity_poly.entity_id
_entity_poly.type
_entity_poly.pdbx_seq_one_letter_code
_entity_poly.pdbx_strand_id
1 'polypeptide(L)'
;MTSHALVTLTAIVLAVIFFSVPLVLKYHVYRPQRKLVVAGDVVTVGESLSSVWCQAVELESNSNFMSFIYESEPAVDENEVVRTVSTHHVVLPNKAQEYWGFHMLKGSVVNMSACARLIRADVTVVKGKSGLKHCLLEHK
;
A
#
# COMPACT_ATOMS: atom_id res chain seq x y z
N MET A 1 -50.72 10.76 -27.20
CA MET A 1 -50.28 11.42 -25.95
C MET A 1 -49.39 10.54 -25.08
N THR A 2 -49.66 9.24 -24.92
CA THR A 2 -48.85 8.31 -24.11
C THR A 2 -47.39 8.14 -24.58
N SER A 3 -47.14 8.15 -25.89
CA SER A 3 -45.78 8.00 -26.45
C SER A 3 -44.85 9.17 -26.13
N HIS A 4 -45.35 10.41 -26.10
CA HIS A 4 -44.51 11.58 -25.81
C HIS A 4 -44.12 11.65 -24.33
N ALA A 5 -45.04 11.26 -23.43
CA ALA A 5 -44.78 11.18 -22.00
C ALA A 5 -43.75 10.10 -21.65
N LEU A 6 -43.75 8.98 -22.37
CA LEU A 6 -42.75 7.92 -22.19
C LEU A 6 -41.36 8.39 -22.60
N VAL A 7 -41.24 9.08 -23.75
CA VAL A 7 -39.96 9.59 -24.27
C VAL A 7 -39.38 10.69 -23.38
N THR A 8 -40.21 11.56 -22.82
CA THR A 8 -39.73 12.58 -21.88
C THR A 8 -39.27 11.98 -20.56
N LEU A 9 -40.00 10.98 -20.04
CA LEU A 9 -39.60 10.26 -18.83
C LEU A 9 -38.25 9.55 -19.02
N THR A 10 -38.06 8.84 -20.14
CA THR A 10 -36.79 8.15 -20.42
C THR A 10 -35.63 9.13 -20.60
N ALA A 11 -35.85 10.28 -21.24
CA ALA A 11 -34.84 11.32 -21.38
C ALA A 11 -34.39 11.89 -20.03
N ILE A 12 -35.33 12.14 -19.11
CA ILE A 12 -35.02 12.62 -17.75
C ILE A 12 -34.22 11.57 -16.98
N VAL A 13 -34.65 10.30 -17.01
CA VAL A 13 -33.94 9.22 -16.31
C VAL A 13 -32.53 9.05 -16.86
N LEU A 14 -32.35 9.09 -18.19
CA LEU A 14 -31.04 8.98 -18.82
C LEU A 14 -30.13 10.14 -18.42
N ALA A 15 -30.64 11.38 -18.41
CA ALA A 15 -29.90 12.54 -17.96
C ALA A 15 -29.46 12.38 -16.50
N VAL A 16 -30.38 11.96 -15.61
CA VAL A 16 -30.06 11.73 -14.20
C VAL A 16 -28.94 10.70 -14.05
N ILE A 17 -29.02 9.56 -14.74
CA ILE A 17 -27.97 8.53 -14.70
C ILE A 17 -26.63 9.09 -15.20
N PHE A 18 -26.65 9.82 -16.32
CA PHE A 18 -25.43 10.37 -16.93
C PHE A 18 -24.72 11.38 -16.04
N PHE A 19 -25.47 12.14 -15.23
CA PHE A 19 -24.89 13.06 -14.25
C PHE A 19 -24.55 12.38 -12.92
N SER A 20 -25.41 11.49 -12.40
CA SER A 20 -25.22 10.89 -11.08
C SER A 20 -24.09 9.88 -11.05
N VAL A 21 -23.94 9.05 -12.09
CA VAL A 21 -22.92 8.00 -12.15
C VAL A 21 -21.48 8.54 -12.06
N PRO A 22 -21.03 9.49 -12.90
CA PRO A 22 -19.67 10.03 -12.79
C PRO A 22 -19.44 10.76 -11.46
N LEU A 23 -20.47 11.40 -10.90
CA LEU A 23 -20.40 12.02 -9.57
C LEU A 23 -20.14 10.96 -8.49
N VAL A 24 -20.93 9.89 -8.46
CA VAL A 24 -20.77 8.81 -7.48
C VAL A 24 -19.41 8.13 -7.66
N LEU A 25 -18.99 7.88 -8.90
CA LEU A 25 -17.68 7.30 -9.18
C LEU A 25 -16.54 8.20 -8.66
N LYS A 26 -16.56 9.49 -8.97
CA LYS A 26 -15.55 10.46 -8.51
C LYS A 26 -15.52 10.60 -7.00
N TYR A 27 -16.68 10.76 -6.38
CA TYR A 27 -16.78 11.16 -4.98
C TYR A 27 -16.96 10.01 -4.02
N HIS A 28 -17.26 8.79 -4.43
CA HIS A 28 -17.40 7.63 -3.53
C HIS A 28 -16.44 6.49 -3.88
N VAL A 29 -16.21 6.21 -5.17
CA VAL A 29 -15.39 5.06 -5.59
C VAL A 29 -13.91 5.43 -5.69
N TYR A 30 -13.57 6.47 -6.44
CA TYR A 30 -12.19 6.90 -6.70
C TYR A 30 -11.68 7.96 -5.70
N ARG A 31 -12.07 7.83 -4.43
CA ARG A 31 -11.65 8.76 -3.38
C ARG A 31 -10.14 8.67 -3.11
N PRO A 32 -9.48 9.80 -2.78
CA PRO A 32 -8.11 9.79 -2.29
C PRO A 32 -7.94 8.82 -1.11
N GLN A 33 -6.89 8.01 -1.15
CA GLN A 33 -6.58 7.03 -0.11
C GLN A 33 -5.37 7.48 0.69
N ARG A 34 -5.39 7.21 2.00
CA ARG A 34 -4.23 7.35 2.88
C ARG A 34 -3.77 5.96 3.28
N LYS A 35 -2.53 5.60 2.95
CA LYS A 35 -1.90 4.35 3.38
C LYS A 35 -0.82 4.66 4.41
N LEU A 36 -0.86 3.95 5.54
CA LEU A 36 0.24 3.98 6.51
C LEU A 36 1.36 3.11 5.96
N VAL A 37 2.54 3.71 5.80
CA VAL A 37 3.74 3.05 5.29
C VAL A 37 4.89 3.29 6.29
N VAL A 38 5.77 2.30 6.42
CA VAL A 38 6.98 2.37 7.24
C VAL A 38 8.20 2.38 6.32
N ALA A 39 9.35 2.87 6.82
CA ALA A 39 10.59 2.81 6.09
C ALA A 39 10.90 1.37 5.62
N GLY A 40 11.11 1.20 4.31
CA GLY A 40 11.35 -0.10 3.68
C GLY A 40 10.11 -0.77 3.08
N ASP A 41 8.90 -0.23 3.32
CA ASP A 41 7.68 -0.76 2.70
C ASP A 41 7.64 -0.45 1.20
N VAL A 42 7.24 -1.47 0.42
CA VAL A 42 6.90 -1.33 -1.00
C VAL A 42 5.41 -1.56 -1.13
N VAL A 43 4.70 -0.58 -1.69
CA VAL A 43 3.24 -0.60 -1.79
C VAL A 43 2.81 -0.33 -3.22
N THR A 44 1.88 -1.15 -3.72
CA THR A 44 1.25 -0.94 -5.01
C THR A 44 0.12 0.09 -4.91
N VAL A 45 0.12 1.03 -5.86
CA VAL A 45 -0.89 2.09 -5.99
C VAL A 45 -1.83 1.69 -7.14
N GLY A 46 -3.00 1.13 -6.83
CA GLY A 46 -3.91 0.63 -7.87
C GLY A 46 -5.38 0.55 -7.50
N GLU A 47 -5.71 0.30 -6.22
CA GLU A 47 -7.08 -0.03 -5.80
C GLU A 47 -8.11 1.12 -5.96
N SER A 48 -7.66 2.37 -6.06
CA SER A 48 -8.53 3.55 -6.11
C SER A 48 -8.35 4.40 -7.36
N LEU A 49 -7.67 3.88 -8.38
CA LEU A 49 -7.43 4.60 -9.63
C LEU A 49 -8.62 4.48 -10.57
N SER A 50 -8.97 5.59 -11.22
CA SER A 50 -10.07 5.62 -12.18
C SER A 50 -9.70 4.88 -13.46
N SER A 51 -10.44 3.84 -13.82
CA SER A 51 -10.23 3.12 -15.09
C SER A 51 -10.68 3.91 -16.33
N VAL A 52 -11.46 4.98 -16.13
CA VAL A 52 -12.10 5.74 -17.24
C VAL A 52 -11.51 7.14 -17.40
N TRP A 53 -11.03 7.75 -16.30
CA TRP A 53 -10.64 9.16 -16.26
C TRP A 53 -9.25 9.42 -15.64
N CYS A 54 -8.42 8.41 -15.44
CA CYS A 54 -7.09 8.62 -14.86
C CYS A 54 -6.15 9.27 -15.88
N GLN A 55 -5.65 10.46 -15.57
CA GLN A 55 -4.60 11.15 -16.33
C GLN A 55 -3.24 11.06 -15.63
N ALA A 56 -3.23 11.25 -14.31
CA ALA A 56 -2.04 11.20 -13.47
C ALA A 56 -2.42 10.81 -12.03
N VAL A 57 -1.42 10.41 -11.25
CA VAL A 57 -1.55 10.08 -9.82
C VAL A 57 -0.63 10.99 -9.03
N GLU A 58 -1.18 11.68 -8.04
CA GLU A 58 -0.42 12.50 -7.11
C GLU A 58 -0.19 11.72 -5.82
N LEU A 59 1.07 11.67 -5.38
CA LEU A 59 1.49 11.00 -4.16
C LEU A 59 2.11 12.03 -3.22
N GLU A 60 1.58 12.11 -2.01
CA GLU A 60 2.05 13.04 -0.97
C GLU A 60 2.54 12.26 0.24
N SER A 61 3.71 12.63 0.74
CA SER A 61 4.30 12.05 1.95
C SER A 61 5.11 13.10 2.70
N ASN A 62 5.14 12.98 4.03
CA ASN A 62 6.00 13.78 4.89
C ASN A 62 7.48 13.33 4.84
N SER A 63 7.77 12.21 4.18
CA SER A 63 9.11 11.64 4.06
C SER A 63 9.47 11.41 2.59
N ASN A 64 10.78 11.35 2.31
CA ASN A 64 11.26 10.98 0.97
C ASN A 64 10.79 9.57 0.60
N PHE A 65 10.35 9.40 -0.64
CA PHE A 65 9.99 8.11 -1.21
C PHE A 65 10.40 8.06 -2.69
N MET A 66 10.54 6.84 -3.21
CA MET A 66 10.72 6.60 -4.63
C MET A 66 9.42 6.03 -5.19
N SER A 67 9.08 6.42 -6.42
CA SER A 67 7.92 5.89 -7.13
C SER A 67 8.33 5.55 -8.55
N PHE A 68 7.73 4.48 -9.07
CA PHE A 68 7.99 3.96 -10.40
C PHE A 68 6.65 3.65 -11.06
N ILE A 69 6.55 3.97 -12.35
CA ILE A 69 5.37 3.67 -13.17
C ILE A 69 5.80 2.58 -14.16
N TYR A 70 5.02 1.51 -14.21
CA TYR A 70 5.25 0.39 -15.13
C TYR A 70 4.06 0.28 -16.09
N GLU A 71 4.33 0.01 -17.37
CA GLU A 71 3.27 -0.22 -18.37
C GLU A 71 2.62 -1.59 -18.23
N SER A 72 3.34 -2.55 -17.67
CA SER A 72 2.91 -3.92 -17.43
C SER A 72 3.38 -4.40 -16.06
N GLU A 73 2.88 -5.55 -15.62
CA GLU A 73 3.31 -6.13 -14.36
C GLU A 73 4.83 -6.42 -14.42
N PRO A 74 5.63 -5.87 -13.48
CA PRO A 74 7.07 -6.02 -13.54
C PRO A 74 7.47 -7.49 -13.40
N ALA A 75 8.29 -7.97 -14.33
CA ALA A 75 8.85 -9.31 -14.26
C ALA A 75 10.01 -9.35 -13.26
N VAL A 76 10.13 -10.47 -12.55
CA VAL A 76 11.30 -10.75 -11.71
C VAL A 76 12.42 -11.24 -12.61
N ASP A 77 13.57 -10.56 -12.60
CA ASP A 77 14.78 -11.09 -13.23
C ASP A 77 15.42 -12.11 -12.28
N GLU A 78 15.37 -13.40 -12.64
CA GLU A 78 15.97 -14.48 -11.85
C GLU A 78 17.51 -14.46 -11.89
N ASN A 79 18.11 -13.77 -12.87
CA ASN A 79 19.56 -13.67 -13.00
C ASN A 79 20.14 -12.53 -12.16
N GLU A 80 19.32 -11.56 -11.77
CA GLU A 80 19.75 -10.41 -10.98
C GLU A 80 19.52 -10.65 -9.49
N VAL A 81 20.58 -11.02 -8.78
CA VAL A 81 20.54 -11.14 -7.31
C VAL A 81 21.03 -9.85 -6.67
N VAL A 82 20.10 -9.00 -6.27
CA VAL A 82 20.41 -7.80 -5.48
C VAL A 82 20.60 -8.19 -4.02
N ARG A 83 21.81 -7.96 -3.49
CA ARG A 83 22.09 -8.07 -2.05
C ARG A 83 21.91 -6.71 -1.39
N THR A 84 20.85 -6.56 -0.60
CA THR A 84 20.66 -5.38 0.24
C THR A 84 21.26 -5.65 1.62
N VAL A 85 22.24 -4.85 2.01
CA VAL A 85 22.79 -4.84 3.37
C VAL A 85 22.28 -3.58 4.06
N SER A 86 21.55 -3.75 5.17
CA SER A 86 21.09 -2.64 5.99
C SER A 86 21.63 -2.78 7.40
N THR A 87 22.36 -1.77 7.87
CA THR A 87 22.91 -1.71 9.22
C THR A 87 22.24 -0.55 9.96
N HIS A 88 21.52 -0.87 11.02
CA HIS A 88 20.84 0.12 11.83
C HIS A 88 21.43 0.16 13.24
N HIS A 89 21.74 1.36 13.71
CA HIS A 89 22.10 1.61 15.10
C HIS A 89 20.88 2.13 15.84
N VAL A 90 20.37 1.34 16.77
CA VAL A 90 19.14 1.62 17.48
C VAL A 90 19.42 1.87 18.95
N VAL A 91 18.80 2.91 19.51
CA VAL A 91 18.78 3.18 20.95
C VAL A 91 17.34 3.02 21.44
N LEU A 92 17.05 1.89 22.06
CA LEU A 92 15.72 1.57 22.59
C LEU A 92 15.59 2.07 24.04
N PRO A 93 14.58 2.88 24.36
CA PRO A 93 14.22 3.16 25.75
C PRO A 93 13.68 1.89 26.44
N ASN A 94 13.60 1.92 27.78
CA ASN A 94 13.24 0.73 28.56
C ASN A 94 11.84 0.20 28.16
N LYS A 95 11.76 -1.08 27.80
CA LYS A 95 10.56 -1.77 27.27
C LYS A 95 10.03 -1.26 25.92
N ALA A 96 10.80 -0.47 25.17
CA ALA A 96 10.42 -0.10 23.81
C ALA A 96 10.71 -1.24 22.83
N GLN A 97 9.96 -1.26 21.72
CA GLN A 97 10.15 -2.15 20.59
C GLN A 97 10.18 -1.29 19.32
N GLU A 98 11.09 -1.63 18.40
CA GLU A 98 11.17 -0.98 17.10
C GLU A 98 10.90 -2.01 16.01
N TYR A 99 10.16 -1.58 14.98
CA TYR A 99 9.66 -2.44 13.92
C TYR A 99 10.25 -2.01 12.58
N TRP A 100 10.82 -2.98 11.87
CA TRP A 100 11.40 -2.79 10.55
C TRP A 100 10.68 -3.70 9.54
N GLY A 101 10.19 -3.12 8.46
CA GLY A 101 9.49 -3.82 7.39
C GLY A 101 10.41 -4.01 6.19
N PHE A 102 10.39 -5.21 5.61
CA PHE A 102 11.06 -5.49 4.34
C PHE A 102 10.11 -6.25 3.42
N HIS A 103 10.01 -5.80 2.17
CA HIS A 103 9.34 -6.57 1.14
C HIS A 103 10.36 -7.45 0.42
N MET A 104 10.16 -8.77 0.46
CA MET A 104 11.07 -9.75 -0.15
C MET A 104 10.32 -10.66 -1.09
N LEU A 105 10.97 -11.01 -2.20
CA LEU A 105 10.42 -11.98 -3.15
C LEU A 105 10.43 -13.39 -2.55
N LYS A 106 9.57 -14.25 -3.09
CA LYS A 106 9.53 -15.65 -2.67
C LYS A 106 10.87 -16.31 -3.01
N GLY A 107 11.46 -17.00 -2.04
CA GLY A 107 12.76 -17.67 -2.19
C GLY A 107 13.96 -16.83 -1.77
N SER A 108 13.76 -15.55 -1.42
CA SER A 108 14.81 -14.74 -0.80
C SER A 108 15.30 -15.36 0.51
N VAL A 109 16.61 -15.28 0.74
CA VAL A 109 17.26 -15.74 1.98
C VAL A 109 17.64 -14.52 2.81
N VAL A 110 17.27 -14.54 4.08
CA VAL A 110 17.56 -13.46 5.03
C VAL A 110 18.62 -13.94 6.01
N ASN A 111 19.71 -13.18 6.10
CA ASN A 111 20.71 -13.38 7.13
C ASN A 111 20.74 -12.15 8.04
N MET A 112 20.55 -12.35 9.34
CA MET A 112 20.50 -11.27 10.32
C MET A 112 21.50 -11.55 11.43
N SER A 113 22.24 -10.51 11.80
CA SER A 113 23.07 -10.49 13.00
C SER A 113 22.67 -9.30 13.86
N ALA A 114 22.59 -9.55 15.16
CA ALA A 114 22.26 -8.53 16.14
C ALA A 114 23.36 -8.51 17.21
N CYS A 115 23.74 -7.31 17.64
CA CYS A 115 24.69 -7.11 18.72
C CYS A 115 24.10 -6.10 19.71
N ALA A 116 24.07 -6.46 20.98
CA ALA A 116 23.53 -5.64 22.04
C ALA A 116 24.60 -5.35 23.08
N ARG A 117 24.76 -4.08 23.45
CA ARG A 117 25.75 -3.65 24.45
C ARG A 117 25.37 -4.11 25.87
N LEU A 118 24.08 -4.27 26.16
CA LEU A 118 23.56 -4.65 27.47
C LEU A 118 22.77 -5.96 27.40
N ILE A 119 22.66 -6.65 28.53
CA ILE A 119 21.95 -7.92 28.65
C ILE A 119 20.45 -7.65 28.43
N ARG A 120 19.83 -8.34 27.45
CA ARG A 120 18.41 -8.29 27.01
C ARG A 120 18.06 -7.37 25.82
N ALA A 121 18.70 -7.56 24.68
CA ALA A 121 18.03 -7.28 23.41
C ALA A 121 17.58 -8.60 22.78
N ASP A 122 16.32 -8.65 22.35
CA ASP A 122 15.75 -9.76 21.61
C ASP A 122 15.37 -9.25 20.21
N VAL A 123 15.62 -10.07 19.19
CA VAL A 123 15.27 -9.76 17.80
C VAL A 123 14.35 -10.86 17.30
N THR A 124 13.10 -10.49 17.02
CA THR A 124 12.09 -11.39 16.50
C THR A 124 11.80 -11.07 15.04
N VAL A 125 11.80 -12.09 14.20
CA VAL A 125 11.45 -11.97 12.78
C VAL A 125 10.07 -12.56 12.55
N VAL A 126 9.19 -11.78 11.92
CA VAL A 126 7.80 -12.16 11.74
C VAL A 126 7.41 -12.07 10.27
N LYS A 127 6.84 -13.16 9.73
CA LYS A 127 6.42 -13.22 8.33
C LYS A 127 4.97 -12.76 8.18
N GLY A 128 4.78 -11.62 7.52
CA GLY A 128 3.47 -11.13 7.08
C GLY A 128 2.58 -10.58 8.20
N LYS A 129 1.45 -9.98 7.80
CA LYS A 129 0.55 -9.25 8.70
C LYS A 129 -0.12 -10.12 9.77
N SER A 130 -0.47 -11.36 9.43
CA SER A 130 -1.12 -12.29 10.37
C SER A 130 -0.18 -12.67 11.52
N GLY A 131 1.08 -13.00 11.20
CA GLY A 131 2.10 -13.27 12.21
C GLY A 131 2.35 -12.05 13.10
N LEU A 132 2.46 -10.86 12.49
CA LEU A 132 2.70 -9.62 13.24
C LEU A 132 1.61 -9.37 14.27
N LYS A 133 0.33 -9.55 13.88
CA LYS A 133 -0.80 -9.40 14.80
C LYS A 133 -0.69 -10.33 16.00
N HIS A 134 -0.24 -11.56 15.82
CA HIS A 134 -0.08 -12.52 16.91
C HIS A 134 1.04 -12.10 17.86
N CYS A 135 2.22 -11.73 17.34
CA CYS A 135 3.35 -11.28 18.15
C CYS A 135 3.04 -10.01 18.96
N LEU A 136 2.27 -9.08 18.38
CA LEU A 136 1.86 -7.85 19.09
C LEU A 136 0.89 -8.13 20.25
N LEU A 137 0.11 -9.20 20.18
CA LEU A 137 -0.85 -9.57 21.23
C LEU A 137 -0.18 -10.28 22.41
N GLU A 138 0.94 -10.97 22.17
CA GLU A 138 1.67 -11.72 23.20
C GLU A 138 2.45 -10.82 24.18
N HIS A 139 2.71 -9.57 23.80
CA HIS A 139 3.43 -8.59 24.61
C HIS A 139 2.55 -7.53 25.28
N LYS A 140 1.22 -7.72 25.29
CA LYS A 140 0.24 -6.84 25.94
C LYS A 140 -0.15 -7.34 27.32
#